data_AF-A0A968L0M6-F1
#
_entry.id   AF-A0A968L0M6-F1
#
_cell.length_a   1.000
_cell.length_b   1.000
_cell.length_c   1.000
_cell.angle_alpha   90.00
_cell.angle_beta   90.00
_cell.angle_gamma   90.00
#
_symmetry.space_group_name_H-M   'P 1'
#
loop_
_entity.id
_entity.type
_entity.pdbx_description
1 polymer ?
#
loop_
_entity_poly.entity_id
_entity_poly.type
_entity_poly.pdbx_seq_one_letter_code
_entity_poly.pdbx_strand_id
1 'polypeptide(L)'
;MARKFLILVLLMSIGFSGITTVKADGPDTGYRWQNHAKPFDFRFNNLIDNHQQMRLMKNGALQGFIYIQFTGEYIDGIPVARRANCTDASLDCRVGWEVIGVPVREAKLIQRGPRLWELDPASLPADPEFLHFHWTKLDAFDPNPQKPCGLITKAENENMSYNGYLFKRTAVSTFYWLGGNPDKEVGRLVTPGVDLHSNINGIWSGGDGDGGEGEDHEEGDCGGHETSG
;
A
#
# COMPACT_ATOMS: atom_id res chain seq x y z
N MET A 1 38.11 44.07 28.26
CA MET A 1 38.07 42.59 28.12
C MET A 1 36.81 42.21 27.35
N ALA A 2 36.92 41.99 26.03
CA ALA A 2 35.78 41.67 25.18
C ALA A 2 35.80 40.17 24.85
N ARG A 3 34.80 39.41 25.34
CA ARG A 3 34.61 38.00 25.04
C ARG A 3 34.01 37.86 23.64
N LYS A 4 34.77 37.28 22.71
CA LYS A 4 34.29 36.86 21.40
C LYS A 4 33.49 35.56 21.56
N PHE A 5 32.18 35.60 21.30
CA PHE A 5 31.35 34.41 21.17
C PHE A 5 31.58 33.81 19.77
N LEU A 6 32.18 32.63 19.72
CA LEU A 6 32.30 31.83 18.51
C LEU A 6 31.03 30.98 18.39
N ILE A 7 30.13 31.35 17.48
CA ILE A 7 28.95 30.54 17.15
C ILE A 7 29.42 29.48 16.16
N LEU A 8 29.52 28.23 16.63
CA LEU A 8 29.83 27.07 15.81
C LEU A 8 28.51 26.59 15.18
N VAL A 9 28.27 26.95 13.92
CA VAL A 9 27.15 26.43 13.14
C VAL A 9 27.53 25.04 12.64
N LEU A 10 27.09 23.99 13.36
CA LEU A 10 27.25 22.62 12.94
C LEU A 10 26.18 22.30 11.88
N LEU A 11 26.54 22.44 10.60
CA LEU A 11 25.76 21.92 9.48
C LEU A 11 25.79 20.39 9.53
N MET A 12 24.83 19.78 10.21
CA MET A 12 24.55 18.35 10.11
C MET A 12 24.01 18.07 8.71
N SER A 13 24.90 17.73 7.79
CA SER A 13 24.56 17.10 6.53
C SER A 13 24.04 15.69 6.84
N ILE A 14 22.72 15.53 6.94
CA ILE A 14 22.09 14.21 6.96
C ILE A 14 22.32 13.62 5.57
N GLY A 15 23.40 12.86 5.43
CA GLY A 15 23.64 12.03 4.26
C GLY A 15 22.55 10.98 4.19
N PHE A 16 21.53 11.25 3.38
CA PHE A 16 20.61 10.23 2.87
C PHE A 16 21.46 9.20 2.12
N SER A 17 21.86 8.15 2.83
CA SER A 17 22.51 7.00 2.21
C SER A 17 21.52 6.42 1.21
N GLY A 18 21.95 6.38 -0.05
CA GLY A 18 21.10 6.16 -1.22
C GLY A 18 20.19 4.94 -1.07
N ILE A 19 18.89 5.19 -1.20
CA ILE A 19 17.91 4.14 -1.48
C ILE A 19 18.22 3.67 -2.90
N THR A 20 18.87 2.51 -3.04
CA THR A 20 19.03 1.87 -4.35
C THR A 20 17.65 1.36 -4.78
N THR A 21 16.99 2.11 -5.65
CA THR A 21 15.73 1.71 -6.28
C THR A 21 16.00 0.51 -7.21
N VAL A 22 15.41 -0.64 -6.91
CA VAL A 22 15.32 -1.75 -7.87
C VAL A 22 14.41 -1.28 -8.99
N LYS A 23 14.95 -1.14 -10.20
CA LYS A 23 14.20 -0.65 -11.35
C LYS A 23 13.66 -1.80 -12.20
N ALA A 24 12.41 -1.70 -12.61
CA ALA A 24 11.80 -2.49 -13.66
C ALA A 24 12.37 -2.06 -15.02
N ASP A 25 13.14 -2.94 -15.67
CA ASP A 25 13.67 -2.66 -17.00
C ASP A 25 12.65 -3.08 -18.07
N GLY A 26 12.06 -2.09 -18.77
CA GLY A 26 11.43 -2.28 -20.09
C GLY A 26 9.90 -2.20 -20.17
N PRO A 27 9.35 -2.13 -21.42
CA PRO A 27 7.91 -1.91 -21.70
C PRO A 27 7.02 -3.11 -21.33
N ASP A 28 7.62 -4.28 -21.11
CA ASP A 28 7.08 -5.43 -20.41
C ASP A 28 7.96 -5.61 -19.18
N THR A 29 7.46 -5.34 -17.99
CA THR A 29 8.32 -5.07 -16.82
C THR A 29 9.10 -6.26 -16.26
N GLY A 30 9.08 -7.42 -16.94
CA GLY A 30 10.02 -8.54 -16.75
C GLY A 30 9.93 -9.29 -15.41
N TYR A 31 9.49 -8.64 -14.35
CA TYR A 31 9.30 -9.20 -13.03
C TYR A 31 7.91 -9.85 -12.99
N ARG A 32 7.87 -11.15 -13.28
CA ARG A 32 6.68 -11.98 -13.04
C ARG A 32 6.43 -12.11 -11.55
N TRP A 33 5.18 -12.39 -11.18
CA TRP A 33 4.85 -12.80 -9.83
C TRP A 33 5.68 -14.02 -9.43
N GLN A 34 6.34 -13.96 -8.27
CA GLN A 34 7.13 -15.05 -7.71
C GLN A 34 6.62 -15.54 -6.35
N ASN A 35 5.36 -15.27 -6.04
CA ASN A 35 4.69 -15.74 -4.82
C ASN A 35 5.51 -15.50 -3.52
N HIS A 36 5.93 -14.25 -3.31
CA HIS A 36 6.72 -13.84 -2.13
C HIS A 36 8.06 -14.58 -1.99
N ALA A 37 8.72 -14.92 -3.10
CA ALA A 37 10.07 -15.44 -3.06
C ALA A 37 11.06 -14.38 -2.52
N LYS A 38 12.09 -14.85 -1.79
CA LYS A 38 13.18 -14.00 -1.31
C LYS A 38 13.84 -13.24 -2.47
N PRO A 39 14.21 -11.95 -2.29
CA PRO A 39 14.19 -11.20 -1.04
C PRO A 39 12.89 -10.41 -0.78
N PHE A 40 11.84 -10.62 -1.59
CA PHE A 40 10.57 -9.90 -1.50
C PHE A 40 9.49 -10.77 -0.83
N ASP A 41 9.80 -11.23 0.38
CA ASP A 41 8.99 -12.18 1.16
C ASP A 41 8.22 -11.52 2.33
N PHE A 42 8.22 -10.20 2.43
CA PHE A 42 7.44 -9.48 3.44
C PHE A 42 5.94 -9.53 3.14
N ARG A 43 5.17 -9.95 4.15
CA ARG A 43 3.71 -10.11 4.09
C ARG A 43 3.03 -9.19 5.09
N PHE A 44 1.94 -8.57 4.67
CA PHE A 44 1.03 -7.81 5.53
C PHE A 44 0.01 -8.72 6.23
N ASN A 45 -0.05 -9.99 5.84
CA ASN A 45 -1.05 -10.99 6.19
C ASN A 45 -2.48 -10.53 5.91
N ASN A 46 -2.69 -9.91 4.74
CA ASN A 46 -4.02 -9.50 4.27
C ASN A 46 -4.13 -9.59 2.74
N LEU A 47 -5.29 -9.19 2.19
CA LEU A 47 -5.59 -9.31 0.76
C LEU A 47 -4.59 -8.57 -0.15
N ILE A 48 -3.83 -7.58 0.34
CA ILE A 48 -2.78 -6.95 -0.47
C ILE A 48 -1.70 -7.96 -0.87
N ASP A 49 -1.42 -8.95 -0.04
CA ASP A 49 -0.40 -9.97 -0.28
C ASP A 49 -0.71 -10.83 -1.50
N ASN A 50 -1.91 -10.76 -2.07
CA ASN A 50 -2.20 -11.47 -3.30
C ASN A 50 -1.72 -10.75 -4.57
N HIS A 51 -1.27 -9.50 -4.48
CA HIS A 51 -0.86 -8.70 -5.64
C HIS A 51 0.32 -7.75 -5.33
N GLN A 52 1.07 -8.01 -4.27
CA GLN A 52 2.27 -7.25 -3.92
C GLN A 52 3.42 -8.19 -3.55
N GLN A 53 4.66 -7.78 -3.80
CA GLN A 53 5.84 -8.40 -3.20
C GLN A 53 6.76 -7.33 -2.64
N MET A 54 6.97 -7.30 -1.32
CA MET A 54 7.81 -6.33 -0.63
C MET A 54 8.99 -7.00 0.07
N ARG A 55 10.07 -6.25 0.23
CA ARG A 55 11.20 -6.53 1.10
C ARG A 55 11.22 -5.53 2.24
N LEU A 56 11.41 -6.01 3.47
CA LEU A 56 11.72 -5.16 4.62
C LEU A 56 13.21 -4.79 4.63
N MET A 57 13.47 -3.50 4.61
CA MET A 57 14.82 -2.93 4.64
C MET A 57 15.29 -2.76 6.08
N LYS A 58 16.62 -2.69 6.28
CA LYS A 58 17.21 -2.57 7.63
C LYS A 58 16.76 -1.32 8.40
N ASN A 59 16.38 -0.27 7.69
CA ASN A 59 15.86 0.98 8.27
C ASN A 59 14.36 0.94 8.55
N GLY A 60 13.70 -0.22 8.39
CA GLY A 60 12.27 -0.39 8.56
C GLY A 60 11.43 0.09 7.39
N ALA A 61 12.02 0.57 6.28
CA ALA A 61 11.28 0.87 5.07
C ALA A 61 10.93 -0.41 4.30
N LEU A 62 9.93 -0.33 3.43
CA LEU A 62 9.62 -1.36 2.45
C LEU A 62 10.10 -0.94 1.06
N GLN A 63 10.49 -1.94 0.28
CA GLN A 63 10.78 -1.80 -1.14
C GLN A 63 10.20 -2.99 -1.89
N GLY A 64 9.54 -2.77 -3.01
CA GLY A 64 9.02 -3.88 -3.80
C GLY A 64 8.11 -3.46 -4.93
N PHE A 65 7.11 -4.28 -5.20
CA PHE A 65 6.29 -4.17 -6.39
C PHE A 65 4.82 -4.42 -6.10
N ILE A 66 3.95 -3.75 -6.86
CA ILE A 66 2.53 -4.08 -6.99
C ILE A 66 2.30 -4.65 -8.39
N TYR A 67 1.61 -5.78 -8.42
CA TYR A 67 1.30 -6.54 -9.60
C TYR A 67 -0.13 -6.28 -10.08
N ILE A 68 -0.29 -6.30 -11.39
CA ILE A 68 -1.55 -6.07 -12.10
C ILE A 68 -1.75 -7.17 -13.14
N GLN A 69 -3.01 -7.37 -13.53
CA GLN A 69 -3.35 -8.19 -14.67
C GLN A 69 -3.84 -7.30 -15.81
N PHE A 70 -3.24 -7.43 -16.98
CA PHE A 70 -3.80 -6.86 -18.21
C PHE A 70 -5.01 -7.67 -18.67
N THR A 71 -6.10 -6.99 -19.03
CA THR A 71 -7.36 -7.64 -19.41
C THR A 71 -7.35 -8.15 -20.85
N GLY A 72 -6.42 -7.66 -21.67
CA GLY A 72 -6.41 -7.85 -23.12
C GLY A 72 -7.20 -6.79 -23.89
N GLU A 73 -7.91 -5.92 -23.18
CA GLU A 73 -8.64 -4.78 -23.75
C GLU A 73 -7.74 -3.54 -23.88
N TYR A 74 -8.16 -2.63 -24.75
CA TYR A 74 -7.46 -1.37 -25.01
C TYR A 74 -8.47 -0.22 -25.07
N ILE A 75 -8.10 0.92 -24.50
CA ILE A 75 -8.81 2.20 -24.64
C ILE A 75 -7.84 3.15 -25.34
N ASP A 76 -8.22 3.67 -26.52
CA ASP A 76 -7.38 4.57 -27.33
C ASP A 76 -5.95 4.03 -27.59
N GLY A 77 -5.83 2.71 -27.76
CA GLY A 77 -4.54 2.03 -27.99
C GLY A 77 -3.69 1.82 -26.73
N ILE A 78 -4.19 2.19 -25.56
CA ILE A 78 -3.53 1.99 -24.26
C ILE A 78 -4.13 0.74 -23.58
N PRO A 79 -3.29 -0.20 -23.09
CA PRO A 79 -3.78 -1.43 -22.49
C PRO A 79 -4.53 -1.18 -21.18
N VAL A 80 -5.56 -1.98 -20.94
CA VAL A 80 -6.36 -1.93 -19.71
C VAL A 80 -5.87 -2.98 -18.72
N ALA A 81 -5.76 -2.59 -17.46
CA ALA A 81 -5.31 -3.43 -16.36
C ALA A 81 -6.24 -3.33 -15.15
N ARG A 82 -6.26 -4.40 -14.35
CA ARG A 82 -7.10 -4.54 -13.16
C ARG A 82 -6.36 -5.20 -12.01
N ARG A 83 -6.94 -5.10 -10.80
CA ARG A 83 -6.51 -5.92 -9.66
C ARG A 83 -6.85 -7.39 -9.94
N ALA A 84 -5.94 -8.28 -9.57
CA ALA A 84 -6.12 -9.72 -9.67
C ALA A 84 -5.49 -10.41 -8.47
N ASN A 85 -5.94 -11.64 -8.18
CA ASN A 85 -5.26 -12.52 -7.24
C ASN A 85 -4.06 -13.18 -7.94
N CYS A 86 -2.89 -12.57 -7.88
CA CYS A 86 -1.68 -13.07 -8.55
C CYS A 86 -1.16 -14.40 -7.97
N THR A 87 -1.73 -14.91 -6.87
CA THR A 87 -1.43 -16.27 -6.42
C THR A 87 -2.06 -17.35 -7.29
N ASP A 88 -3.07 -17.02 -8.09
CA ASP A 88 -3.62 -17.90 -9.11
C ASP A 88 -2.62 -18.03 -10.27
N ALA A 89 -2.06 -19.22 -10.43
CA ALA A 89 -1.06 -19.53 -11.46
C ALA A 89 -1.60 -19.46 -12.90
N SER A 90 -2.92 -19.40 -13.09
CA SER A 90 -3.54 -19.19 -14.40
C SER A 90 -3.47 -17.73 -14.86
N LEU A 91 -3.19 -16.78 -13.97
CA LEU A 91 -3.15 -15.36 -14.26
C LEU A 91 -1.72 -14.89 -14.59
N ASP A 92 -1.57 -14.16 -15.69
CA ASP A 92 -0.29 -13.53 -16.04
C ASP A 92 -0.14 -12.16 -15.37
N CYS A 93 0.16 -12.16 -14.07
CA CYS A 93 0.41 -10.94 -13.32
C CYS A 93 1.80 -10.34 -13.62
N ARG A 94 1.82 -9.04 -13.88
CA ARG A 94 3.02 -8.24 -14.20
C ARG A 94 3.15 -7.05 -13.25
N VAL A 95 4.36 -6.52 -13.08
CA VAL A 95 4.57 -5.32 -12.26
C VAL A 95 3.89 -4.12 -12.93
N GLY A 96 2.97 -3.48 -12.20
CA GLY A 96 2.36 -2.21 -12.57
C GLY A 96 2.98 -1.01 -11.84
N TRP A 97 3.51 -1.23 -10.63
CA TRP A 97 4.22 -0.21 -9.88
C TRP A 97 5.42 -0.77 -9.11
N GLU A 98 6.48 0.03 -9.07
CA GLU A 98 7.49 -0.04 -8.01
C GLU A 98 6.99 0.69 -6.77
N VAL A 99 7.37 0.19 -5.60
CA VAL A 99 6.91 0.72 -4.31
C VAL A 99 8.08 0.99 -3.38
N ILE A 100 8.03 2.17 -2.77
CA ILE A 100 8.78 2.49 -1.55
C ILE A 100 7.74 2.72 -0.46
N GLY A 101 7.85 1.97 0.64
CA GLY A 101 7.01 2.14 1.82
C GLY A 101 7.77 2.75 2.98
N VAL A 102 7.22 3.77 3.63
CA VAL A 102 7.75 4.31 4.90
C VAL A 102 6.83 3.94 6.05
N PRO A 103 7.37 3.50 7.19
CA PRO A 103 6.55 3.14 8.33
C PRO A 103 5.91 4.39 8.93
N VAL A 104 4.65 4.27 9.32
CA VAL A 104 3.90 5.29 10.07
C VAL A 104 3.38 4.65 11.35
N ARG A 105 3.52 5.37 12.47
CA ARG A 105 3.00 4.95 13.77
C ARG A 105 1.85 5.86 14.16
N GLU A 106 0.85 5.27 14.78
CA GLU A 106 -0.31 5.95 15.32
C GLU A 106 -0.98 6.90 14.30
N ALA A 107 -1.01 6.48 13.03
CA ALA A 107 -1.59 7.24 11.93
C ALA A 107 -3.08 7.44 12.21
N LYS A 108 -3.47 8.69 12.46
CA LYS A 108 -4.84 9.01 12.87
C LYS A 108 -5.76 8.95 11.66
N LEU A 109 -6.93 8.35 11.84
CA LEU A 109 -8.00 8.40 10.86
C LEU A 109 -9.03 9.45 11.24
N ILE A 110 -9.42 10.25 10.26
CA ILE A 110 -10.49 11.23 10.33
C ILE A 110 -11.65 10.78 9.45
N GLN A 111 -12.85 10.78 10.03
CA GLN A 111 -14.06 10.49 9.28
C GLN A 111 -14.44 11.71 8.42
N ARG A 112 -14.59 11.53 7.13
CA ARG A 112 -14.94 12.59 6.15
C ARG A 112 -16.34 12.43 5.56
N GLY A 113 -17.01 11.34 5.90
CA GLY A 113 -18.38 11.06 5.54
C GLY A 113 -18.87 9.78 6.23
N PRO A 114 -20.12 9.35 5.96
CA PRO A 114 -20.71 8.20 6.65
C PRO A 114 -19.89 6.91 6.54
N ARG A 115 -19.14 6.72 5.44
CA ARG A 115 -18.35 5.51 5.14
C ARG A 115 -16.92 5.80 4.66
N LEU A 116 -16.48 7.05 4.75
CA LEU A 116 -15.17 7.48 4.28
C LEU A 116 -14.29 7.88 5.46
N TRP A 117 -13.18 7.16 5.62
CA TRP A 117 -12.10 7.51 6.54
C TRP A 117 -10.88 7.93 5.72
N GLU A 118 -10.26 9.04 6.11
CA GLU A 118 -9.00 9.50 5.54
C GLU A 118 -7.94 9.53 6.63
N LEU A 119 -6.67 9.46 6.23
CA LEU A 119 -5.59 9.78 7.16
C LEU A 119 -5.61 11.28 7.49
N ASP A 120 -5.43 11.59 8.77
CA ASP A 120 -5.13 12.94 9.22
C ASP A 120 -3.87 13.44 8.49
N PRO A 121 -3.92 14.58 7.78
CA PRO A 121 -2.74 15.15 7.14
C PRO A 121 -1.55 15.32 8.08
N ALA A 122 -1.77 15.54 9.38
CA ALA A 122 -0.69 15.61 10.37
C ALA A 122 0.03 14.26 10.60
N SER A 123 -0.57 13.14 10.19
CA SER A 123 0.02 11.80 10.23
C SER A 123 0.75 11.44 8.93
N LEU A 124 0.67 12.28 7.89
CA LEU A 124 1.34 12.05 6.61
C LEU A 124 2.79 12.59 6.62
N PRO A 125 3.73 11.93 5.95
CA PRO A 125 5.03 12.48 5.63
C PRO A 125 4.87 13.83 4.91
N ALA A 126 5.87 14.70 5.10
CA ALA A 126 5.91 15.98 4.38
C ALA A 126 6.06 15.80 2.86
N ASP A 127 6.54 14.63 2.43
CA ASP A 127 6.66 14.27 1.02
C ASP A 127 5.28 13.86 0.45
N PRO A 128 4.71 14.65 -0.49
CA PRO A 128 3.39 14.42 -1.03
C PRO A 128 3.30 13.19 -1.94
N GLU A 129 4.40 12.49 -2.22
CA GLU A 129 4.41 11.30 -3.07
C GLU A 129 3.96 10.02 -2.32
N PHE A 130 3.85 10.09 -0.99
CA PHE A 130 3.41 8.99 -0.12
C PHE A 130 1.90 9.06 0.14
N LEU A 131 1.11 8.47 -0.76
CA LEU A 131 -0.35 8.70 -0.86
C LEU A 131 -1.22 7.46 -0.69
N HIS A 132 -0.63 6.32 -0.36
CA HIS A 132 -1.37 5.07 -0.24
C HIS A 132 -1.01 4.33 1.05
N PHE A 133 -1.96 4.22 1.97
CA PHE A 133 -1.73 3.61 3.27
C PHE A 133 -2.20 2.17 3.34
N HIS A 134 -1.33 1.31 3.86
CA HIS A 134 -1.70 -0.02 4.31
C HIS A 134 -1.44 -0.18 5.80
N TRP A 135 -2.50 -0.51 6.52
CA TRP A 135 -2.42 -0.77 7.94
C TRP A 135 -1.76 -2.13 8.23
N THR A 136 -1.19 -2.22 9.42
CA THR A 136 -0.60 -3.42 10.02
C THR A 136 -0.82 -3.34 11.53
N LYS A 137 -0.83 -4.46 12.25
CA LYS A 137 -0.38 -4.43 13.65
C LYS A 137 1.15 -4.37 13.64
N LEU A 138 1.74 -3.17 13.53
CA LEU A 138 3.15 -3.02 13.93
C LEU A 138 3.21 -3.09 15.45
N ASP A 139 3.62 -4.24 15.98
CA ASP A 139 4.59 -4.21 17.07
C ASP A 139 5.97 -4.12 16.40
N ALA A 140 6.81 -3.18 16.83
CA ALA A 140 8.14 -2.98 16.25
C ALA A 140 9.06 -4.21 16.38
N PHE A 141 8.63 -5.23 17.15
CA PHE A 141 9.35 -6.47 17.39
C PHE A 141 8.68 -7.72 16.81
N ASP A 142 7.50 -7.59 16.18
CA ASP A 142 6.82 -8.73 15.56
C ASP A 142 7.17 -8.80 14.06
N PRO A 143 7.89 -9.85 13.60
CA PRO A 143 8.20 -10.02 12.18
C PRO A 143 6.96 -10.33 11.33
N ASN A 144 5.80 -10.60 11.93
CA ASN A 144 4.57 -10.99 11.25
C ASN A 144 3.46 -9.97 11.54
N PRO A 145 3.36 -8.86 10.78
CA PRO A 145 2.26 -7.91 10.98
C PRO A 145 0.92 -8.63 10.82
N GLN A 146 0.09 -8.61 11.86
CA GLN A 146 -1.23 -9.24 11.81
C GLN A 146 -2.29 -8.25 11.32
N LYS A 147 -3.23 -8.74 10.51
CA LYS A 147 -4.43 -8.03 10.09
C LYS A 147 -5.32 -7.70 11.32
N PRO A 148 -5.71 -6.44 11.57
CA PRO A 148 -6.97 -6.17 12.28
C PRO A 148 -8.13 -6.60 11.36
N CYS A 149 -9.18 -7.25 11.89
CA CYS A 149 -10.31 -7.88 11.16
C CYS A 149 -11.15 -6.88 10.29
N GLY A 150 -10.54 -6.15 9.36
CA GLY A 150 -11.09 -4.96 8.72
C GLY A 150 -10.73 -3.69 9.48
N LEU A 151 -11.18 -2.53 8.97
CA LEU A 151 -11.15 -1.28 9.73
C LEU A 151 -12.09 -1.47 10.92
N ILE A 152 -11.54 -1.60 12.12
CA ILE A 152 -12.36 -1.66 13.34
C ILE A 152 -12.81 -0.23 13.61
N THR A 153 -13.99 0.12 13.13
CA THR A 153 -14.62 1.40 13.43
C THR A 153 -15.11 1.35 14.87
N LYS A 154 -14.51 2.16 15.72
CA LYS A 154 -15.06 2.43 17.05
C LYS A 154 -16.21 3.42 16.95
N ALA A 155 -16.92 3.66 18.06
CA ALA A 155 -18.02 4.63 18.11
C ALA A 155 -17.62 5.96 17.47
N GLU A 156 -18.57 6.60 16.77
CA GLU A 156 -18.42 7.97 16.29
C GLU A 156 -17.86 8.80 17.45
N ASN A 157 -16.70 9.45 17.27
CA ASN A 157 -15.92 10.24 18.25
C ASN A 157 -14.73 9.56 18.95
N GLU A 158 -14.42 8.28 18.73
CA GLU A 158 -13.12 7.74 19.18
C GLU A 158 -12.01 8.03 18.17
N ASN A 159 -10.92 8.66 18.63
CA ASN A 159 -9.70 8.80 17.84
C ASN A 159 -9.15 7.41 17.52
N MET A 160 -9.24 7.01 16.25
CA MET A 160 -8.64 5.78 15.77
C MET A 160 -7.26 6.06 15.22
N SER A 161 -6.28 5.32 15.70
CA SER A 161 -4.92 5.35 15.19
C SER A 161 -4.52 3.96 14.73
N TYR A 162 -3.78 3.90 13.62
CA TYR A 162 -3.29 2.65 13.04
C TYR A 162 -1.80 2.78 12.76
N ASN A 163 -1.08 1.69 12.99
CA ASN A 163 0.28 1.59 12.48
C ASN A 163 0.23 1.01 11.06
N GLY A 164 1.19 1.36 10.21
CA GLY A 164 1.22 0.84 8.86
C GLY A 164 2.38 1.39 8.05
N TYR A 165 2.18 1.36 6.73
CA TYR A 165 3.10 1.92 5.77
C TYR A 165 2.36 2.86 4.84
N LEU A 166 2.97 3.99 4.54
CA LEU A 166 2.59 4.82 3.40
C LEU A 166 3.48 4.48 2.23
N PHE A 167 2.86 4.29 1.07
CA PHE A 167 3.53 3.93 -0.16
C PHE A 167 3.64 5.12 -1.09
N LYS A 168 4.86 5.31 -1.60
CA LYS A 168 5.10 5.97 -2.87
C LYS A 168 5.09 4.89 -3.95
N ARG A 169 4.21 5.05 -4.94
CA ARG A 169 4.08 4.15 -6.08
C ARG A 169 4.59 4.82 -7.33
N THR A 170 5.48 4.15 -8.05
CA THR A 170 6.02 4.62 -9.32
C THR A 170 5.57 3.66 -10.41
N ALA A 171 4.65 4.12 -11.25
CA ALA A 171 4.17 3.35 -12.38
C ALA A 171 5.30 3.14 -13.37
N VAL A 172 5.38 1.91 -13.88
CA VAL A 172 6.48 1.46 -14.73
C VAL A 172 6.14 1.56 -16.23
N SER A 173 4.85 1.64 -16.57
CA SER A 173 4.33 1.71 -17.93
C SER A 173 3.02 2.52 -17.99
N THR A 174 2.54 2.78 -19.21
CA THR A 174 1.25 3.44 -19.43
C THR A 174 0.14 2.38 -19.52
N PHE A 175 -0.94 2.55 -18.75
CA PHE A 175 -2.12 1.68 -18.79
C PHE A 175 -3.36 2.38 -18.24
N TYR A 176 -4.54 1.88 -18.58
CA TYR A 176 -5.79 2.25 -17.92
C TYR A 176 -6.04 1.30 -16.73
N TRP A 177 -6.23 1.87 -15.54
CA TRP A 177 -6.46 1.12 -14.31
C TRP A 177 -7.96 1.07 -13.97
N LEU A 178 -8.55 -0.14 -13.93
CA LEU A 178 -9.96 -0.37 -13.60
C LEU A 178 -10.25 -0.49 -12.09
N GLY A 179 -9.28 -0.19 -11.23
CA GLY A 179 -9.50 -0.20 -9.78
C GLY A 179 -9.93 -1.54 -9.21
N GLY A 180 -10.87 -1.48 -8.26
CA GLY A 180 -11.35 -2.62 -7.49
C GLY A 180 -12.66 -3.20 -8.02
N ASN A 181 -13.50 -2.40 -8.67
CA ASN A 181 -14.74 -2.87 -9.29
C ASN A 181 -14.71 -2.57 -10.81
N PRO A 182 -14.27 -3.53 -11.65
CA PRO A 182 -14.11 -3.33 -13.08
C PRO A 182 -15.43 -3.04 -13.82
N ASP A 183 -16.57 -3.43 -13.24
CA ASP A 183 -17.89 -3.23 -13.86
C ASP A 183 -18.48 -1.83 -13.59
N LYS A 184 -17.88 -1.07 -12.65
CA LYS A 184 -18.39 0.24 -12.21
C LYS A 184 -17.39 1.39 -12.41
N GLU A 185 -16.11 1.11 -12.66
CA GLU A 185 -15.07 2.13 -12.74
C GLU A 185 -14.72 2.50 -14.19
N VAL A 186 -14.78 3.80 -14.50
CA VAL A 186 -14.16 4.34 -15.71
C VAL A 186 -12.64 4.27 -15.50
N GLY A 187 -11.95 3.48 -16.34
CA GLY A 187 -10.52 3.27 -16.22
C GLY A 187 -9.74 4.57 -16.04
N ARG A 188 -8.82 4.61 -15.07
CA ARG A 188 -7.96 5.76 -14.81
C ARG A 188 -6.66 5.62 -15.60
N LEU A 189 -6.33 6.62 -16.41
CA LEU A 189 -5.04 6.63 -17.09
C LEU A 189 -3.90 6.74 -16.08
N VAL A 190 -3.00 5.76 -16.09
CA VAL A 190 -1.74 5.72 -15.37
C VAL A 190 -0.61 5.90 -16.39
N THR A 191 0.37 6.74 -16.07
CA THR A 191 1.53 7.01 -16.92
C THR A 191 2.82 6.77 -16.14
N PRO A 192 3.94 6.43 -16.82
CA PRO A 192 5.21 6.19 -16.14
C PRO A 192 5.63 7.35 -15.24
N GLY A 193 6.06 7.02 -14.02
CA GLY A 193 6.43 7.99 -13.00
C GLY A 193 5.61 7.85 -11.73
N VAL A 194 5.74 8.83 -10.83
CA VAL A 194 5.04 8.80 -9.54
C VAL A 194 3.53 8.85 -9.77
N ASP A 195 2.83 7.85 -9.28
CA ASP A 195 1.38 7.76 -9.40
C ASP A 195 0.71 8.46 -8.22
N LEU A 196 0.25 9.68 -8.50
CA LEU A 196 -0.46 10.53 -7.53
C LEU A 196 -1.97 10.33 -7.56
N HIS A 197 -2.48 9.43 -8.42
CA HIS A 197 -3.89 9.42 -8.78
C HIS A 197 -4.57 8.08 -8.56
N SER A 198 -3.97 6.93 -8.87
CA SER A 198 -4.63 5.67 -8.50
C SER A 198 -4.75 5.59 -6.97
N ASN A 199 -5.86 5.15 -6.38
CA ASN A 199 -6.01 4.86 -4.94
C ASN A 199 -5.52 5.93 -3.93
N ILE A 200 -6.19 7.09 -3.90
CA ILE A 200 -6.03 8.12 -2.86
C ILE A 200 -6.31 7.52 -1.47
N ASN A 201 -5.65 8.05 -0.42
CA ASN A 201 -5.69 7.74 1.03
C ASN A 201 -7.06 7.45 1.72
N GLY A 202 -8.15 7.27 0.98
CA GLY A 202 -9.44 6.85 1.51
C GLY A 202 -9.42 5.37 1.91
N ILE A 203 -9.65 5.11 3.20
CA ILE A 203 -10.04 3.80 3.70
C ILE A 203 -11.57 3.76 3.65
N TRP A 204 -12.10 2.90 2.79
CA TRP A 204 -13.54 2.66 2.71
C TRP A 204 -13.92 1.61 3.76
N SER A 205 -14.83 1.95 4.68
CA SER A 205 -15.29 1.04 5.73
C SER A 205 -16.46 0.14 5.29
N GLY A 206 -16.68 0.01 3.97
CA GLY A 206 -17.81 -0.73 3.40
C GLY A 206 -17.68 -2.24 3.58
N GLY A 207 -17.89 -2.71 4.82
CA GLY A 207 -18.54 -3.98 5.08
C GLY A 207 -20.01 -3.81 4.74
N ASP A 208 -20.35 -4.24 3.54
CA ASP A 208 -21.57 -4.93 3.16
C ASP A 208 -21.24 -5.47 1.77
N GLY A 209 -21.22 -6.79 1.64
CA GLY A 209 -20.95 -7.44 0.37
C GLY A 209 -21.98 -7.01 -0.67
N ASP A 210 -21.58 -6.14 -1.60
CA ASP A 210 -22.14 -6.13 -2.94
C ASP A 210 -21.52 -7.33 -3.71
N GLY A 211 -21.76 -8.52 -3.17
CA GLY A 211 -21.41 -9.83 -3.73
C GLY A 211 -22.69 -10.57 -4.06
N GLY A 212 -23.49 -9.98 -4.97
CA GLY A 212 -24.33 -10.80 -5.81
C GLY A 212 -23.40 -11.64 -6.68
N GLU A 213 -23.35 -12.94 -6.38
CA GLU A 213 -22.79 -14.00 -7.21
C GLU A 213 -21.28 -13.96 -7.45
N GLY A 214 -20.53 -14.53 -6.51
CA GLY A 214 -19.13 -14.92 -6.69
C GLY A 214 -18.61 -15.54 -5.40
N GLU A 215 -18.52 -16.85 -5.39
CA GLU A 215 -18.21 -17.72 -4.26
C GLU A 215 -16.90 -17.34 -3.53
N ASP A 216 -16.88 -17.65 -2.22
CA ASP A 216 -15.70 -17.78 -1.37
C ASP A 216 -15.08 -16.52 -0.75
N HIS A 217 -15.88 -15.79 0.02
CA HIS A 217 -15.37 -15.13 1.22
C HIS A 217 -15.72 -15.98 2.44
N GLU A 218 -14.85 -16.95 2.76
CA GLU A 218 -14.67 -17.32 4.17
C GLU A 218 -14.18 -16.06 4.88
N GLU A 219 -15.14 -15.33 5.45
CA GLU A 219 -14.89 -14.50 6.62
C GLU A 219 -14.25 -15.45 7.64
N GLY A 220 -12.92 -15.42 7.73
CA GLY A 220 -12.19 -16.10 8.78
C GLY A 220 -12.79 -15.65 10.10
N ASP A 221 -13.55 -16.56 10.71
CA ASP A 221 -14.18 -16.44 12.01
C ASP A 221 -13.17 -15.80 12.98
N CYS A 222 -13.40 -14.54 13.36
CA CYS A 222 -12.64 -13.87 14.43
C CYS A 222 -13.12 -14.36 15.81
N GLY A 223 -13.58 -15.61 15.89
CA GLY A 223 -14.13 -16.31 17.04
C GLY A 223 -13.26 -16.15 18.27
N GLY A 224 -13.82 -15.47 19.26
CA GLY A 224 -13.19 -15.21 20.54
C GLY A 224 -12.74 -16.49 21.21
N HIS A 225 -11.48 -16.51 21.63
CA HIS A 225 -11.07 -17.34 22.75
C HIS A 225 -11.78 -16.80 23.99
N GLU A 226 -13.00 -17.25 24.23
CA GLU A 226 -13.59 -17.21 25.56
C GLU A 226 -12.75 -18.11 26.45
N THR A 227 -11.85 -17.52 27.23
CA THR A 227 -11.30 -18.18 28.40
C THR A 227 -12.43 -18.38 29.41
N SER A 228 -12.99 -19.58 29.45
CA SER A 228 -13.76 -20.06 30.60
C SER A 228 -13.21 -21.42 31.04
N GLY A 229 -12.69 -21.42 32.27
CA GLY A 229 -12.00 -22.52 32.94
C GLY A 229 -11.13 -21.99 34.06
#